data_AF-A0A2D2D0L2-F1
#
_entry.id   AF-A0A2D2D0L2-F1
#
_cell.length_a   1.000
_cell.length_b   1.000
_cell.length_c   1.000
_cell.angle_alpha   90.00
_cell.angle_beta   90.00
_cell.angle_gamma   90.00
#
_symmetry.space_group_name_H-M   'P 1'
#
loop_
_entity.id
_entity.type
_entity.pdbx_description
1 polymer ?
#
loop_
_entity_poly.entity_id
_entity_poly.type
_entity_poly.pdbx_seq_one_letter_code
_entity_poly.pdbx_strand_id
1 'polypeptide(L)'
;MCKPKIITTENEFAIVTSEGTEKISLDEVSVVVAYKIDELTTDLVCCDIVAGPEGDEQIRTIHEEISGFENLMTRLEALPGFDRKWREAVILPPFAENRTIIYKRRDNIF
;
A
#
# COMPACT_ATOMS: atom_id res chain seq x y z
N MET A 1 -16.52 -18.18 -2.57
CA MET A 1 -16.13 -16.76 -2.42
C MET A 1 -14.79 -16.56 -3.08
N CYS A 2 -14.64 -15.55 -3.95
CA CYS A 2 -13.33 -15.22 -4.53
C CYS A 2 -12.51 -14.48 -3.45
N LYS A 3 -11.34 -15.01 -3.08
CA LYS A 3 -10.45 -14.28 -2.17
C LYS A 3 -9.93 -13.03 -2.88
N PRO A 4 -9.79 -11.88 -2.19
CA PRO A 4 -9.18 -10.70 -2.77
C PRO A 4 -7.81 -11.02 -3.36
N LYS A 5 -7.49 -10.39 -4.50
CA LYS A 5 -6.16 -10.47 -5.11
C LYS A 5 -5.80 -9.16 -5.77
N ILE A 6 -4.51 -8.90 -5.86
CA ILE A 6 -3.93 -7.74 -6.51
C ILE A 6 -3.29 -8.18 -7.82
N ILE A 7 -3.65 -7.51 -8.91
CA ILE A 7 -3.01 -7.69 -10.22
C ILE A 7 -2.23 -6.41 -10.51
N THR A 8 -0.95 -6.56 -10.86
CA THR A 8 -0.05 -5.42 -11.06
C THR A 8 0.47 -5.41 -12.49
N THR A 9 0.49 -4.23 -13.12
CA THR A 9 1.11 -4.03 -14.44
C THR A 9 2.33 -3.11 -14.31
N GLU A 10 2.76 -2.44 -15.37
CA GLU A 10 3.88 -1.49 -15.33
C GLU A 10 3.49 -0.20 -14.59
N ASN A 11 2.32 0.37 -14.89
CA ASN A 11 1.90 1.69 -14.42
C ASN A 11 0.59 1.69 -13.61
N GLU A 12 -0.08 0.55 -13.47
CA GLU A 12 -1.33 0.43 -12.71
C GLU A 12 -1.34 -0.83 -11.85
N PHE A 13 -2.23 -0.85 -10.86
CA PHE A 13 -2.61 -2.05 -10.15
C PHE A 13 -4.13 -2.15 -10.06
N ALA A 14 -4.63 -3.36 -9.83
CA ALA A 14 -6.05 -3.62 -9.69
C ALA A 14 -6.32 -4.50 -8.47
N ILE A 15 -7.30 -4.09 -7.66
CA ILE A 15 -7.82 -4.87 -6.54
C ILE A 15 -9.06 -5.62 -7.04
N VAL A 16 -8.98 -6.94 -7.06
CA VAL A 16 -10.05 -7.82 -7.52
C VAL A 16 -10.72 -8.45 -6.30
N THR A 17 -12.01 -8.16 -6.11
CA THR A 17 -12.84 -8.73 -5.05
C THR A 17 -14.02 -9.50 -5.66
N SER A 18 -14.91 -10.04 -4.82
CA SER A 18 -16.18 -10.58 -5.29
C SER A 18 -17.16 -9.52 -5.81
N GLU A 19 -16.98 -8.26 -5.41
CA GLU A 19 -17.88 -7.15 -5.75
C GLU A 19 -17.47 -6.45 -7.05
N GLY A 20 -16.22 -6.58 -7.45
CA GLY A 20 -15.74 -6.00 -8.70
C GLY A 20 -14.22 -5.99 -8.83
N THR A 21 -13.76 -5.23 -9.82
CA THR A 21 -12.34 -4.93 -10.01
C THR A 21 -12.19 -3.43 -10.06
N GLU A 22 -11.41 -2.90 -9.13
CA GLU A 22 -11.02 -1.50 -9.11
C GLU A 22 -9.60 -1.38 -9.66
N LYS A 23 -9.38 -0.43 -10.58
CA LYS A 23 -8.06 -0.15 -11.16
C LYS A 23 -7.58 1.20 -10.69
N ILE A 24 -6.30 1.29 -10.35
CA ILE A 24 -5.66 2.48 -9.81
C ILE A 24 -4.34 2.70 -10.55
N SER A 25 -4.15 3.91 -11.09
CA SER A 25 -2.87 4.30 -11.66
C SER A 25 -1.85 4.56 -10.55
N LEU A 26 -0.60 4.12 -10.75
CA LEU A 26 0.49 4.45 -9.83
C LEU A 26 0.76 5.97 -9.79
N ASP A 27 0.41 6.71 -10.84
CA ASP A 27 0.52 8.17 -10.88
C ASP A 27 -0.52 8.88 -10.00
N GLU A 28 -1.62 8.20 -9.68
CA GLU A 28 -2.66 8.73 -8.78
C GLU A 28 -2.35 8.45 -7.31
N VAL A 29 -1.37 7.60 -7.00
CA VAL A 29 -0.97 7.32 -5.62
C VAL A 29 -0.29 8.56 -5.03
N SER A 30 -0.86 9.14 -3.98
CA SER A 30 -0.33 10.33 -3.31
C SER A 30 0.40 9.98 -2.02
N VAL A 31 -0.08 8.99 -1.27
CA VAL A 31 0.50 8.57 0.01
C VAL A 31 0.41 7.05 0.14
N VAL A 32 1.45 6.44 0.68
CA VAL A 32 1.38 5.06 1.20
C VAL A 32 1.80 5.08 2.66
N VAL A 33 0.94 4.53 3.52
CA VAL A 33 1.21 4.36 4.96
C VAL A 33 1.30 2.87 5.25
N ALA A 34 2.47 2.39 5.67
CA ALA A 34 2.63 1.04 6.18
C ALA A 34 2.46 1.02 7.70
N TYR A 35 1.90 -0.07 8.19
CA TYR A 35 1.75 -0.34 9.62
C TYR A 35 1.60 -1.85 9.82
N LYS A 36 1.58 -2.28 11.07
CA LYS A 36 1.26 -3.67 11.40
C LYS A 36 0.04 -3.76 12.29
N ILE A 37 -0.70 -4.85 12.15
CA ILE A 37 -1.70 -5.27 13.11
C ILE A 37 -1.09 -6.43 13.89
N ASP A 38 -0.95 -6.28 15.20
CA ASP A 38 -0.49 -7.39 16.05
C ASP A 38 -1.61 -8.43 16.16
N GLU A 39 -1.39 -9.61 15.60
CA GLU A 39 -2.23 -10.79 15.78
C GLU A 39 -1.76 -11.60 16.98
N LEU A 40 -2.44 -12.72 17.27
CA LEU A 40 -2.17 -13.52 18.48
C LEU A 40 -0.71 -14.01 18.58
N THR A 41 -0.10 -14.34 17.44
CA THR A 41 1.26 -14.91 17.36
C THR A 41 2.12 -14.29 16.27
N THR A 42 1.56 -13.41 15.46
CA THR A 42 2.12 -12.91 14.20
C THR A 42 1.82 -11.43 14.06
N ASP A 43 2.64 -10.72 13.30
CA ASP A 43 2.33 -9.37 12.84
C ASP A 43 1.76 -9.49 11.43
N LEU A 44 0.65 -8.81 11.15
CA LEU A 44 0.12 -8.66 9.80
C LEU A 44 0.49 -7.27 9.27
N VAL A 45 1.39 -7.22 8.29
CA VAL A 45 1.75 -5.95 7.65
C VAL A 45 0.65 -5.49 6.71
N CYS A 46 0.23 -4.24 6.92
CA CYS A 46 -0.80 -3.57 6.15
C CYS A 46 -0.24 -2.32 5.47
N CYS A 47 -0.87 -1.92 4.38
CA CYS A 47 -0.61 -0.65 3.69
C CYS A 47 -1.93 0.04 3.36
N ASP A 48 -2.07 1.29 3.80
CA ASP A 48 -3.09 2.20 3.32
C ASP A 48 -2.53 2.99 2.14
N ILE A 49 -3.16 2.81 0.97
CA ILE A 49 -2.79 3.51 -0.26
C ILE A 49 -3.83 4.59 -0.51
N VAL A 50 -3.40 5.85 -0.41
CA VAL A 50 -4.19 7.01 -0.79
C VAL A 50 -3.98 7.25 -2.28
N ALA A 51 -5.06 7.19 -3.05
CA ALA A 51 -5.02 7.41 -4.49
C ALA A 51 -6.31 8.01 -5.04
N GLY A 52 -6.20 8.70 -6.17
CA GLY A 52 -7.32 9.29 -6.89
C GLY A 52 -7.01 10.70 -7.38
N PRO A 53 -7.96 11.36 -8.03
CA PRO A 53 -7.80 12.76 -8.41
C PRO A 53 -7.73 13.64 -7.15
N GLU A 54 -6.98 14.75 -7.25
CA GLU A 54 -6.84 15.72 -6.17
C GLU A 54 -8.23 16.22 -5.71
N GLY A 55 -8.52 16.08 -4.40
CA GLY A 55 -9.80 16.47 -3.81
C GLY A 55 -10.87 15.36 -3.77
N ASP A 56 -10.64 14.19 -4.38
CA ASP A 56 -11.50 13.00 -4.29
C ASP A 56 -10.67 11.72 -4.12
N GLU A 57 -9.62 11.81 -3.32
CA GLU A 57 -8.76 10.68 -2.98
C GLU A 57 -9.50 9.68 -2.09
N GLN A 58 -9.25 8.38 -2.33
CA GLN A 58 -9.77 7.32 -1.47
C GLN A 58 -8.63 6.44 -0.94
N ILE A 59 -8.89 5.82 0.20
CA ILE A 59 -7.94 4.94 0.87
C ILE A 59 -8.29 3.49 0.52
N ARG A 60 -7.31 2.75 -0.01
CA ARG A 60 -7.40 1.30 -0.16
C ARG A 60 -6.42 0.63 0.79
N THR A 61 -6.94 -0.20 1.67
CA THR A 61 -6.13 -1.00 2.60
C THR A 61 -5.83 -2.35 1.98
N ILE A 62 -4.55 -2.70 1.90
CA ILE A 62 -4.05 -4.03 1.50
C ILE A 62 -3.17 -4.61 2.61
N HIS A 63 -2.94 -5.93 2.61
CA HIS A 63 -2.08 -6.59 3.58
C HIS A 63 -1.27 -7.72 2.96
N GLU A 64 -0.19 -8.13 3.64
CA GLU A 64 0.84 -9.03 3.07
C GLU A 64 0.33 -10.42 2.68
N GLU A 65 -0.77 -10.89 3.28
CA GLU A 65 -1.42 -12.14 2.91
C GLU A 65 -2.29 -12.07 1.64
N ILE A 66 -2.56 -10.87 1.10
CA ILE A 66 -3.30 -10.75 -0.17
C ILE A 66 -2.39 -11.22 -1.32
N SER A 67 -2.90 -12.14 -2.13
CA SER A 67 -2.19 -12.60 -3.32
C SER A 67 -1.85 -11.41 -4.24
N GLY A 68 -0.56 -11.23 -4.53
CA GLY A 68 -0.08 -10.12 -5.36
C GLY A 68 0.42 -8.90 -4.58
N PHE A 69 0.35 -8.91 -3.24
CA PHE A 69 0.87 -7.83 -2.39
C PHE A 69 2.35 -7.50 -2.67
N GLU A 70 3.23 -8.50 -2.64
CA GLU A 70 4.68 -8.31 -2.88
C GLU A 70 4.98 -7.70 -4.27
N ASN A 71 4.19 -8.06 -5.28
CA ASN A 71 4.33 -7.50 -6.63
C ASN A 71 3.98 -6.02 -6.66
N LEU A 72 2.92 -5.62 -5.95
CA LEU A 72 2.53 -4.22 -5.81
C LEU A 72 3.56 -3.43 -5.00
N MET A 73 4.04 -3.98 -3.88
CA MET A 73 5.12 -3.36 -3.09
C MET A 73 6.36 -3.11 -3.94
N THR A 74 6.77 -4.07 -4.77
CA THR A 74 7.88 -3.90 -5.72
C THR A 74 7.67 -2.72 -6.67
N ARG A 75 6.43 -2.46 -7.12
CA ARG A 75 6.12 -1.29 -7.96
C ARG A 75 6.13 0.01 -7.17
N LEU A 76 5.57 0.02 -5.97
CA LEU A 76 5.57 1.20 -5.10
C LEU A 76 7.01 1.59 -4.70
N GLU A 77 7.88 0.61 -4.43
CA GLU A 77 9.31 0.83 -4.12
C GLU A 77 10.12 1.44 -5.28
N ALA A 78 9.59 1.36 -6.51
CA ALA A 78 10.17 2.01 -7.68
C ALA A 78 9.78 3.49 -7.79
N LEU A 79 8.77 3.95 -7.04
CA LEU A 79 8.36 5.35 -7.05
C LEU A 79 9.45 6.26 -6.46
N PRO A 80 9.74 7.42 -7.09
CA PRO A 80 10.72 8.36 -6.57
C PRO A 80 10.36 8.86 -5.17
N GLY A 81 11.26 8.69 -4.22
CA GLY A 81 11.06 9.13 -2.84
C GLY A 81 10.38 8.10 -1.92
N PHE A 82 10.15 6.87 -2.40
CA PHE A 82 9.76 5.76 -1.52
C PHE A 82 10.87 5.45 -0.50
N ASP A 83 10.49 5.33 0.78
CA ASP A 83 11.40 4.93 1.85
C ASP A 83 11.60 3.42 1.82
N ARG A 84 12.77 2.96 1.36
CA ARG A 84 13.12 1.53 1.29
C ARG A 84 13.56 0.92 2.62
N LYS A 85 13.73 1.73 3.67
CA LYS A 85 14.14 1.28 5.01
C LYS A 85 12.96 1.21 5.98
N TRP A 86 11.74 1.32 5.47
CA TRP A 86 10.51 1.40 6.25
C TRP A 86 10.23 0.20 7.15
N ARG A 87 10.62 -1.01 6.74
CA ARG A 87 10.10 -2.25 7.37
C ARG A 87 10.50 -2.37 8.85
N GLU A 88 11.71 -1.95 9.21
CA GLU A 88 12.15 -1.96 10.61
C GLU A 88 11.33 -0.98 11.47
N ALA A 89 11.04 0.21 10.93
CA ALA A 89 10.24 1.23 11.60
C ALA A 89 8.78 0.79 11.83
N VAL A 90 8.25 -0.10 10.99
CA VAL A 90 6.89 -0.67 11.15
C VAL A 90 6.88 -1.83 12.13
N ILE A 91 7.85 -2.73 12.07
CA ILE A 91 7.84 -3.95 12.89
C ILE A 91 8.23 -3.67 14.35
N LEU A 92 9.06 -2.66 14.60
CA LEU A 92 9.60 -2.36 15.93
C LEU A 92 9.08 -1.04 16.51
N PRO A 93 8.73 -1.00 17.81
CA PRO A 93 8.79 -2.11 18.77
C PRO A 93 7.62 -3.11 18.61
N PRO A 94 7.73 -4.33 19.15
CA PRO A 94 6.62 -5.28 19.22
C PRO A 94 5.37 -4.67 19.88
N PHE A 95 4.17 -5.06 19.44
CA PHE A 95 2.87 -4.58 19.96
C PHE A 95 2.54 -3.11 19.72
N ALA A 96 3.34 -2.41 18.89
CA ALA A 96 3.03 -1.07 18.44
C ALA A 96 2.69 -1.07 16.94
N GLU A 97 1.56 -0.47 16.58
CA GLU A 97 1.06 -0.41 15.19
C GLU A 97 2.05 0.30 14.23
N ASN A 98 2.81 1.27 14.75
CA ASN A 98 3.87 2.02 14.06
C ASN A 98 3.51 2.49 12.64
N ARG A 99 2.43 3.27 12.53
CA ARG A 99 2.02 3.89 11.27
C ARG A 99 3.13 4.78 10.71
N THR A 100 3.65 4.40 9.55
CA THR A 100 4.81 4.99 8.91
C THR A 100 4.46 5.40 7.49
N ILE A 101 4.66 6.67 7.14
CA ILE A 101 4.53 7.12 5.75
C ILE A 101 5.76 6.62 4.98
N ILE A 102 5.57 5.62 4.12
CA ILE A 102 6.65 5.01 3.32
C ILE A 102 6.75 5.65 1.95
N TYR A 103 5.71 6.37 1.52
CA TYR A 103 5.73 7.17 0.32
C TYR A 103 4.79 8.36 0.49
N LYS A 104 5.26 9.52 0.02
CA LYS A 104 4.44 10.70 -0.18
C LYS A 104 4.88 11.35 -1.48
N ARG A 105 3.97 11.45 -2.44
CA ARG A 105 4.20 12.18 -3.68
C ARG A 105 4.57 13.61 -3.30
N ARG A 106 5.70 14.07 -3.81
CA ARG A 106 6.08 15.48 -3.65
C ARG A 106 5.20 16.26 -4.61
N ASP A 107 4.55 17.31 -4.10
CA ASP A 107 3.94 18.31 -4.97
C ASP A 107 5.07 18.87 -5.84
N ASN A 108 4.89 18.83 -7.15
CA ASN A 108 5.74 19.54 -8.09
C ASN A 108 5.49 21.04 -7.90
N ILE A 109 6.05 21.62 -6.84
CA ILE A 109 6.19 23.06 -6.70
C ILE A 109 7.40 23.44 -7.56
N PHE A 110 7.14 23.73 -8.84
CA PHE A 110 8.06 24.47 -9.70
C PHE A 110 7.83 25.98 -9.51
#